data_AF-A0A351TSH4-F1
#
_entry.id   AF-A0A351TSH4-F1
#
_cell.length_a   1.000
_cell.length_b   1.000
_cell.length_c   1.000
_cell.angle_alpha   90.00
_cell.angle_beta   90.00
_cell.angle_gamma   90.00
#
_symmetry.space_group_name_H-M   'P 1'
#
loop_
_entity.id
_entity.type
_entity.pdbx_description
1 polymer ?
#
loop_
_entity_poly.entity_id
_entity_poly.type
_entity_poly.pdbx_seq_one_letter_code
_entity_poly.pdbx_strand_id
1 'polypeptide(L)'
;MRASGESGCDMVIADFYRVIGERVSQKGNIEEEGIMDRAGYADEMMRKPADFYYGVLWNKFYKRSIIEKYQLKMDNAISWCEDFM
;
A
#
# COMPACT_ATOMS: atom_id res chain seq x y z
N MET A 1 11.20 -5.82 3.76
CA MET A 1 11.35 -4.85 4.88
C MET A 1 12.70 -4.10 4.90
N ARG A 2 13.68 -4.43 4.03
CA ARG A 2 14.93 -3.64 3.89
C ARG A 2 14.71 -2.27 3.23
N ALA A 3 13.84 -2.21 2.22
CA ALA A 3 13.56 -0.99 1.46
C ALA A 3 13.25 0.24 2.34
N SER A 4 12.39 0.12 3.36
CA SER A 4 12.05 1.28 4.23
C SER A 4 13.22 1.80 5.06
N GLY A 5 14.11 0.92 5.54
CA GLY A 5 15.26 1.31 6.38
C GLY A 5 16.40 1.95 5.59
N GLU A 6 16.60 1.54 4.33
CA GLU A 6 17.74 1.97 3.49
C GLU A 6 17.40 3.16 2.58
N SER A 7 16.14 3.29 2.13
CA SER A 7 15.72 4.34 1.18
C SER A 7 15.26 5.64 1.84
N GLY A 8 14.86 5.60 3.12
CA GLY A 8 14.20 6.71 3.78
C GLY A 8 12.74 6.94 3.37
N CYS A 9 12.15 6.04 2.57
CA CYS A 9 10.77 6.14 2.11
C CYS A 9 9.74 6.22 3.26
N ASP A 10 8.71 7.03 3.04
CA ASP A 10 7.59 7.22 3.97
C ASP A 10 6.51 6.14 3.84
N MET A 11 6.42 5.52 2.67
CA MET A 11 5.52 4.41 2.35
C MET A 11 6.23 3.40 1.44
N VAL A 12 5.95 2.12 1.64
CA VAL A 12 6.36 1.04 0.74
C VAL A 12 5.11 0.30 0.29
N ILE A 13 4.94 0.15 -1.02
CA ILE A 13 3.88 -0.64 -1.62
C ILE A 13 4.48 -1.98 -2.03
N ALA A 14 3.89 -3.07 -1.55
CA ALA A 14 4.30 -4.41 -1.91
C ALA A 14 3.29 -5.03 -2.88
N ASP A 15 3.81 -5.84 -3.78
CA ASP A 15 2.99 -6.80 -4.51
C ASP A 15 2.46 -7.87 -3.58
N PHE A 16 1.39 -8.52 -4.03
CA PHE A 16 0.80 -9.62 -3.30
C PHE A 16 0.42 -10.77 -4.21
N TYR A 17 0.32 -11.94 -3.60
CA TYR A 17 -0.16 -13.13 -4.26
C TYR A 17 -1.56 -13.43 -3.75
N ARG A 18 -2.53 -13.52 -4.66
CA ARG A 18 -3.84 -14.07 -4.34
C ARG A 18 -3.77 -15.58 -4.48
N VAL A 19 -4.05 -16.28 -3.38
CA VAL A 19 -4.08 -17.74 -3.34
C VAL A 19 -5.52 -18.22 -3.13
N ILE A 20 -6.03 -19.08 -4.01
CA ILE A 20 -7.35 -19.72 -3.90
C ILE A 20 -7.17 -21.22 -4.13
N GLY A 21 -7.17 -22.01 -3.05
CA GLY A 21 -6.79 -23.42 -3.12
C GLY A 21 -5.36 -23.56 -3.66
N GLU A 22 -5.20 -24.28 -4.76
CA GLU A 22 -3.90 -24.45 -5.45
C GLU A 22 -3.59 -23.33 -6.45
N ARG A 23 -4.53 -22.42 -6.74
CA ARG A 23 -4.33 -21.35 -7.72
C ARG A 23 -3.62 -20.17 -7.08
N VAL A 24 -2.47 -19.80 -7.64
CA VAL A 24 -1.71 -18.60 -7.27
C VAL A 24 -1.78 -17.59 -8.41
N SER A 25 -2.14 -16.34 -8.11
CA SER A 25 -2.10 -15.24 -9.06
C SER A 25 -1.32 -14.08 -8.46
N GLN A 26 -0.22 -13.69 -9.09
CA GLN A 26 0.47 -12.44 -8.75
C GLN A 26 -0.46 -11.27 -9.06
N LYS A 27 -0.57 -10.37 -8.11
CA LYS A 27 -1.31 -9.13 -8.24
C LYS A 27 -0.37 -8.01 -7.88
N GLY A 28 0.06 -7.34 -8.94
CA GLY A 28 0.79 -6.12 -8.88
C GLY A 28 0.74 -5.44 -10.23
N ASN A 29 0.59 -4.12 -10.24
CA ASN A 29 0.45 -3.38 -11.49
C ASN A 29 1.29 -2.10 -11.57
N ILE A 30 2.09 -1.84 -10.53
CA ILE A 30 3.16 -0.85 -10.59
C ILE A 30 4.34 -1.58 -11.21
N GLU A 31 4.68 -1.25 -12.45
CA GLU A 31 5.72 -1.96 -13.21
C GLU A 31 7.13 -1.56 -12.77
N GLU A 32 7.29 -0.33 -12.26
CA GLU A 32 8.58 0.20 -11.85
C GLU A 32 8.90 -0.15 -10.39
N GLU A 33 9.97 -0.91 -10.17
CA GLU A 33 10.55 -1.12 -8.85
C GLU A 33 11.48 0.05 -8.49
N GLY A 34 11.33 0.60 -7.28
CA GLY A 34 12.27 1.60 -6.76
C GLY A 34 11.61 2.68 -5.93
N ILE A 35 12.34 3.80 -5.77
CA ILE A 35 11.84 5.00 -5.10
C ILE A 35 11.05 5.80 -6.11
N MET A 36 9.80 6.09 -5.78
CA MET A 36 8.88 6.87 -6.59
C MET A 36 8.37 8.05 -5.77
N ASP A 37 8.20 9.20 -6.41
CA ASP A 37 7.58 10.35 -5.78
C ASP A 37 6.04 10.24 -5.81
N ARG A 38 5.37 11.20 -5.18
CA ARG A 38 3.90 11.20 -5.09
C ARG A 38 3.23 11.34 -6.47
N ALA A 39 3.83 12.07 -7.41
CA ALA A 39 3.23 12.31 -8.72
C ALA A 39 3.35 11.05 -9.59
N GLY A 40 4.53 10.43 -9.64
CA GLY A 40 4.73 9.15 -10.31
C GLY A 40 3.83 8.06 -9.73
N TYR A 41 3.65 8.05 -8.40
CA TYR A 41 2.70 7.12 -7.79
C TYR A 41 1.27 7.36 -8.27
N ALA A 42 0.81 8.62 -8.32
CA ALA A 42 -0.52 8.94 -8.82
C ALA A 42 -0.71 8.55 -10.30
N ASP A 43 0.33 8.70 -11.13
CA ASP A 43 0.29 8.31 -12.54
C ASP A 43 0.13 6.79 -12.70
N GLU A 44 0.89 5.99 -11.95
CA GLU A 44 0.75 4.53 -11.94
C GLU A 44 -0.64 4.08 -11.49
N MET A 45 -1.19 4.75 -10.48
CA MET A 45 -2.55 4.52 -10.00
C MET A 45 -3.59 4.80 -11.09
N MET A 46 -3.45 5.91 -11.82
CA MET A 46 -4.39 6.29 -12.89
C MET A 46 -4.35 5.36 -14.10
N ARG A 47 -3.24 4.63 -14.33
CA ARG A 47 -3.14 3.68 -15.44
C ARG A 47 -4.12 2.51 -15.32
N LYS A 48 -4.38 2.02 -14.11
CA LYS A 48 -5.40 0.99 -13.84
C LYS A 48 -6.19 1.32 -12.56
N PRO A 49 -7.20 2.20 -12.65
CA PRO A 49 -7.96 2.66 -11.48
C PRO A 49 -8.73 1.56 -10.76
N ALA A 50 -9.06 0.48 -11.47
CA ALA A 50 -9.76 -0.67 -10.93
C ALA A 50 -8.84 -1.63 -10.15
N ASP A 51 -7.53 -1.41 -10.15
CA ASP A 51 -6.60 -2.24 -9.39
C ASP A 51 -6.58 -1.89 -7.90
N PHE A 52 -6.12 -2.86 -7.12
CA PHE A 52 -6.25 -2.96 -5.67
C PHE A 52 -5.62 -1.82 -4.86
N TYR A 53 -5.02 -0.81 -5.48
CA TYR A 53 -4.13 0.11 -4.79
C TYR A 53 -4.78 1.36 -4.22
N TYR A 54 -6.01 1.74 -4.62
CA TYR A 54 -6.60 3.03 -4.23
C TYR A 54 -7.08 3.10 -2.78
N GLY A 55 -7.68 2.01 -2.28
CA GLY A 55 -8.37 2.02 -0.98
C GLY A 55 -7.78 1.11 0.08
N VAL A 56 -6.89 0.18 -0.30
CA VAL A 56 -6.51 -0.89 0.63
C VAL A 56 -5.21 -0.60 1.35
N LEU A 57 -5.15 -0.94 2.64
CA LEU A 57 -3.95 -0.75 3.47
C LEU A 57 -3.05 -1.99 3.55
N TRP A 58 -3.58 -3.18 3.30
CA TRP A 58 -2.92 -4.45 3.65
C TRP A 58 -1.64 -4.76 2.85
N ASN A 59 -1.38 -4.06 1.74
CA ASN A 59 -0.12 -4.16 0.99
C ASN A 59 0.78 -2.92 1.12
N LYS A 60 0.46 -2.00 2.04
CA LYS A 60 1.19 -0.74 2.24
C LYS A 60 1.81 -0.70 3.63
N PHE A 61 3.11 -0.45 3.68
CA PHE A 61 3.84 -0.25 4.93
C PHE A 61 4.18 1.24 5.07
N TYR A 62 3.68 1.85 6.13
CA TYR A 62 3.93 3.26 6.44
C TYR A 62 5.02 3.40 7.48
N LYS A 63 5.79 4.48 7.36
CA LYS A 63 6.78 4.86 8.36
C LYS A 63 6.09 5.17 9.69
N ARG A 64 6.53 4.48 10.76
CA ARG A 64 5.93 4.60 12.10
C ARG A 64 5.85 6.05 12.58
N SER A 65 6.90 6.86 12.35
CA SER A 65 6.92 8.26 12.79
C SER A 65 5.80 9.11 12.18
N ILE A 66 5.29 8.75 10.99
CA ILE A 66 4.15 9.43 10.37
C ILE A 66 2.85 9.05 11.10
N ILE A 67 2.66 7.76 11.35
CA ILE A 67 1.49 7.23 12.09
C ILE A 67 1.40 7.92 13.45
N GLU A 68 2.51 7.97 14.19
CA GLU A 68 2.57 8.58 15.52
C GLU A 68 2.38 10.11 15.48
N LYS A 69 3.03 10.80 14.54
CA LYS A 69 2.92 12.26 14.41
C LYS A 69 1.48 12.72 14.14
N TYR A 70 0.75 11.98 13.31
CA TYR A 70 -0.62 12.33 12.92
C TYR A 70 -1.68 11.53 13.68
N GLN A 71 -1.29 10.70 14.65
CA GLN A 71 -2.19 9.87 15.46
C GLN A 71 -3.15 9.02 14.61
N LEU A 72 -2.64 8.49 13.48
CA LEU A 72 -3.43 7.66 12.57
C LEU A 72 -3.77 6.35 13.24
N LYS A 73 -5.07 6.03 13.30
CA LYS A 73 -5.60 4.80 13.87
C LYS A 73 -6.95 4.47 13.24
N MET A 74 -7.25 3.18 13.13
CA MET A 74 -8.59 2.70 12.81
C MET A 74 -9.50 2.93 14.03
N ASP A 75 -10.76 3.28 13.78
CA ASP A 75 -11.74 3.39 14.86
C ASP A 75 -12.26 2.00 15.25
N ASN A 76 -12.02 1.63 16.51
CA ASN A 76 -12.41 0.32 17.05
C ASN A 76 -13.94 0.16 17.16
N ALA A 77 -14.72 1.23 17.05
CA ALA A 77 -16.17 1.17 17.01
C ALA A 77 -16.72 0.74 15.64
N ILE A 78 -15.88 0.80 14.59
CA ILE A 78 -16.24 0.43 13.23
C ILE A 78 -15.75 -1.00 12.97
N SER A 79 -16.65 -1.84 12.46
CA SER A 79 -16.34 -3.25 12.14
C SER A 79 -16.32 -3.54 10.64
N TRP A 80 -16.51 -2.52 9.81
CA TRP A 80 -16.56 -2.61 8.36
C TRP A 80 -15.94 -1.35 7.74
N CYS A 81 -14.95 -1.54 6.86
CA CYS A 81 -14.27 -0.46 6.14
C CYS A 81 -13.56 0.57 7.03
N GLU A 82 -13.11 0.17 8.22
CA GLU A 82 -12.32 1.01 9.14
C GLU A 82 -10.99 1.47 8.56
N ASP A 83 -10.52 0.81 7.50
CA ASP A 83 -9.31 1.12 6.74
C ASP A 83 -9.46 2.29 5.75
N PHE A 84 -10.69 2.79 5.52
CA PHE A 84 -10.98 3.92 4.62
C PHE A 84 -11.12 5.28 5.32
N MET A 85 -10.90 5.35 6.64
CA MET A 85 -11.07 6.57 7.43
C MET A 85 -9.87 7.51 7.43
#